data_AF-A0A349P9B6-F1
#
_entry.id   AF-A0A349P9B6-F1
#
_cell.length_a   1.000
_cell.length_b   1.000
_cell.length_c   1.000
_cell.angle_alpha   90.00
_cell.angle_beta   90.00
_cell.angle_gamma   90.00
#
_symmetry.space_group_name_H-M   'P 1'
#
loop_
_entity.id
_entity.type
_entity.pdbx_description
1 polymer ?
#
loop_
_entity_poly.entity_id
_entity_poly.type
_entity_poly.pdbx_seq_one_letter_code
_entity_poly.pdbx_strand_id
1 'polypeptide(L)'
;IFGLLGTLIGVVQVLRNIQNPQMMGSSMAIAMTASFYGIFSANFLFLPIASKLGYYSDEDILSREIIAKGVLSIYEGDVPWLVSKKLEGYLSLALRRKAKAVK
;
A
#
# COMPACT_ATOMS: atom_id res chain seq x y z
N ILE A 1 9.51 -1.31 -12.36
CA ILE A 1 10.73 -1.84 -13.04
C ILE A 1 10.42 -2.46 -14.40
N PHE A 2 9.34 -3.25 -14.54
CA PHE A 2 8.95 -3.87 -15.82
C PHE A 2 8.86 -2.91 -17.03
N GLY A 3 8.39 -1.67 -16.86
CA GLY A 3 8.36 -0.68 -17.94
C GLY A 3 9.75 -0.29 -18.47
N LEU A 4 10.76 -0.26 -17.59
CA LEU A 4 12.15 0.03 -17.96
C LEU A 4 12.85 -1.19 -18.57
N LEU A 5 12.43 -2.41 -18.24
CA LEU A 5 12.88 -3.61 -18.96
C LEU A 5 12.38 -3.62 -20.41
N GLY A 6 11.13 -3.20 -20.65
CA GLY A 6 10.58 -3.09 -22.00
C GLY A 6 11.30 -2.07 -22.87
N THR A 7 11.78 -0.96 -22.31
CA THR A 7 12.59 0.01 -23.06
C THR A 7 13.95 -0.53 -23.43
N LEU A 8 14.61 -1.24 -22.51
CA LEU A 8 15.89 -1.88 -22.80
C LEU A 8 15.77 -2.90 -23.94
N ILE A 9 14.72 -3.72 -23.95
CA ILE A 9 14.47 -4.68 -25.04
C ILE A 9 14.25 -3.95 -26.36
N GLY A 10 13.45 -2.89 -26.39
CA GLY A 10 13.21 -2.13 -27.62
C GLY A 10 14.45 -1.37 -28.11
N VAL A 11 15.27 -0.83 -27.20
CA VAL A 11 16.56 -0.19 -27.55
C VAL A 11 17.53 -1.22 -28.16
N VAL A 12 17.63 -2.42 -27.59
CA VAL A 12 18.45 -3.50 -28.18
C VAL A 12 17.98 -3.84 -29.60
N GLN A 13 16.66 -3.84 -29.84
CA GLN A 13 16.10 -4.14 -31.16
C GLN A 13 16.30 -3.00 -32.18
N VAL A 14 16.23 -1.75 -31.72
CA VAL A 14 16.57 -0.56 -32.52
C VAL A 14 18.03 -0.61 -32.96
N LEU A 15 18.96 -0.92 -32.04
CA LEU A 15 20.39 -1.00 -32.36
C LEU A 15 20.70 -2.15 -33.32
N ARG A 16 19.97 -3.27 -33.23
CA ARG A 16 20.15 -4.43 -34.12
C ARG A 16 19.71 -4.15 -35.57
N ASN A 17 18.73 -3.27 -35.78
CA ASN A 17 18.12 -3.01 -37.10
C ASN A 17 18.29 -1.55 -37.56
N ILE A 18 19.37 -0.89 -37.14
CA ILE A 18 19.57 0.56 -37.32
C ILE A 18 19.57 1.01 -38.79
N GLN A 19 19.82 0.09 -39.71
CA GLN A 19 19.89 0.34 -41.16
C GLN A 19 18.50 0.47 -41.82
N ASN A 20 17.43 0.02 -41.15
CA ASN A 20 16.06 0.02 -41.70
C ASN A 20 15.13 0.93 -40.87
N PRO A 21 14.79 2.15 -41.36
CA PRO A 21 13.98 3.13 -40.63
C PRO A 21 12.60 2.62 -40.20
N GLN A 22 11.95 1.78 -41.02
CA GLN A 22 10.62 1.22 -40.74
C GLN A 22 10.65 0.25 -39.55
N MET A 23 11.68 -0.60 -39.47
CA MET A 23 11.88 -1.54 -38.35
C MET A 23 12.26 -0.83 -37.06
N MET A 24 13.01 0.27 -37.19
CA MET A 24 13.39 1.13 -36.07
C MET A 24 12.17 1.80 -35.43
N GLY A 25 11.26 2.35 -36.23
CA GLY A 25 10.02 2.96 -35.73
C GLY A 25 9.11 1.97 -34.98
N SER A 26 8.95 0.75 -35.52
CA SER A 26 8.17 -0.31 -34.87
C SER A 26 8.77 -0.72 -33.51
N SER A 27 10.10 -0.87 -33.44
CA SER A 27 10.80 -1.26 -32.21
C SER A 27 10.71 -0.17 -31.12
N MET A 28 10.78 1.10 -31.52
CA MET A 28 10.62 2.23 -30.62
C MET A 28 9.19 2.33 -30.05
N ALA A 29 8.17 2.07 -30.88
CA ALA A 29 6.78 2.08 -30.42
C ALA A 29 6.52 1.04 -29.33
N ILE A 30 7.14 -0.14 -29.42
CA ILE A 30 7.05 -1.19 -28.39
C ILE A 30 7.71 -0.74 -27.08
N ALA A 31 8.91 -0.12 -27.15
CA ALA A 31 9.59 0.42 -25.96
C ALA A 31 8.72 1.46 -25.23
N MET A 32 8.14 2.39 -25.97
CA MET A 32 7.34 3.48 -25.39
C MET A 32 6.02 2.98 -24.80
N THR A 33 5.34 2.06 -25.48
CA THR A 33 4.09 1.46 -24.96
C THR A 33 4.34 0.62 -23.71
N ALA A 34 5.43 -0.15 -23.65
CA ALA A 34 5.81 -0.88 -22.44
C ALA A 34 6.07 0.06 -21.25
N SER A 35 6.72 1.20 -21.47
CA SER A 35 6.90 2.23 -20.42
C SER A 35 5.59 2.85 -19.98
N PHE A 36 4.71 3.19 -20.93
CA PHE A 36 3.41 3.75 -20.64
C PHE A 36 2.59 2.79 -19.75
N TYR A 37 2.42 1.53 -20.15
CA TYR A 37 1.68 0.57 -19.35
C TYR A 37 2.33 0.28 -17.99
N GLY A 38 3.66 0.28 -17.91
CA GLY A 38 4.38 0.09 -16.66
C GLY A 38 4.11 1.22 -15.66
N ILE A 39 4.28 2.48 -16.06
CA ILE A 39 4.08 3.64 -15.19
C ILE A 39 2.59 3.84 -14.88
N PHE A 40 1.73 3.67 -15.88
CA PHE A 40 0.27 3.80 -15.73
C PHE A 40 -0.27 2.79 -14.72
N SER A 41 0.04 1.50 -14.88
CA SER A 41 -0.42 0.47 -13.94
C SER A 41 0.16 0.66 -12.54
N ALA A 42 1.43 1.05 -12.41
CA ALA A 42 2.05 1.31 -11.11
C ALA A 42 1.33 2.43 -10.34
N ASN A 43 1.11 3.57 -10.98
CA ASN A 43 0.55 4.74 -10.31
C ASN A 43 -0.97 4.68 -10.15
N PHE A 44 -1.68 4.11 -11.11
CA PHE A 44 -3.14 4.16 -11.11
C PHE A 44 -3.78 2.94 -10.44
N LEU A 45 -3.10 1.79 -10.43
CA LEU A 45 -3.64 0.55 -9.87
C LEU A 45 -2.89 0.14 -8.60
N PHE A 46 -1.59 -0.12 -8.72
CA PHE A 46 -0.86 -0.79 -7.62
C PHE A 46 -0.60 0.12 -6.42
N LEU A 47 -0.20 1.38 -6.63
CA LEU A 47 0.05 2.32 -5.55
C LEU A 47 -1.19 2.64 -4.68
N PRO A 48 -2.38 2.96 -5.24
CA PRO A 48 -3.56 3.19 -4.42
C PRO A 48 -4.03 1.93 -3.69
N ILE A 49 -3.92 0.75 -4.32
CA ILE A 49 -4.24 -0.53 -3.66
C ILE A 49 -3.30 -0.77 -2.48
N ALA A 50 -1.99 -0.56 -2.67
CA ALA A 50 -1.00 -0.71 -1.60
C ALA A 50 -1.26 0.25 -0.44
N SER A 51 -1.57 1.51 -0.72
CA SER A 51 -1.92 2.49 0.30
C SER A 51 -3.18 2.09 1.07
N LYS A 52 -4.22 1.61 0.38
CA LYS A 52 -5.45 1.17 1.01
C LYS A 52 -5.25 -0.07 1.88
N LEU A 53 -4.44 -1.02 1.43
CA LEU A 53 -4.11 -2.21 2.19
C LEU A 53 -3.26 -1.89 3.42
N GLY A 54 -2.31 -0.95 3.30
CA GLY A 54 -1.54 -0.43 4.43
C GLY A 54 -2.44 0.17 5.51
N TYR A 55 -3.43 0.99 5.11
CA TYR A 55 -4.40 1.55 6.05
C TYR A 55 -5.16 0.47 6.84
N TYR A 56 -5.66 -0.57 6.16
CA TYR A 56 -6.34 -1.67 6.85
C TYR A 56 -5.40 -2.49 7.74
N SER A 57 -4.16 -2.69 7.30
CA SER A 57 -3.14 -3.37 8.11
C SER A 57 -2.85 -2.61 9.39
N ASP A 58 -2.73 -1.28 9.32
CA ASP A 58 -2.49 -0.44 10.49
C ASP A 58 -3.67 -0.48 11.48
N GLU A 59 -4.90 -0.50 10.96
CA GLU A 59 -6.13 -0.65 11.77
C GLU A 59 -6.19 -2.02 12.47
N ASP A 60 -5.80 -3.08 11.78
CA ASP A 60 -5.72 -4.44 12.35
C ASP A 60 -4.61 -4.55 13.40
N ILE A 61 -3.44 -3.99 13.14
CA ILE A 61 -2.31 -3.96 14.09
C ILE A 61 -2.72 -3.23 15.36
N LEU A 62 -3.32 -2.04 15.24
CA LEU A 62 -3.80 -1.26 16.38
C LEU A 62 -4.84 -2.06 17.19
N SER A 63 -5.78 -2.72 16.52
CA SER A 63 -6.81 -3.53 17.20
C SER A 63 -6.18 -4.67 18.01
N ARG A 64 -5.20 -5.38 17.43
CA ARG A 64 -4.47 -6.46 18.11
C ARG A 64 -3.60 -5.94 19.26
N GLU A 65 -2.98 -4.77 19.10
CA GLU A 65 -2.18 -4.13 20.15
C GLU A 65 -3.04 -3.74 21.36
N ILE A 66 -4.23 -3.18 21.12
CA ILE A 66 -5.19 -2.84 22.18
C ILE A 66 -5.62 -4.09 22.95
N ILE A 67 -5.92 -5.20 22.25
CA ILE A 67 -6.27 -6.48 22.88
C ILE A 67 -5.11 -7.01 23.72
N ALA A 68 -3.89 -7.04 23.17
CA ALA A 68 -2.71 -7.53 23.87
C ALA A 68 -2.43 -6.73 25.15
N LYS A 69 -2.50 -5.39 25.09
CA LYS A 69 -2.35 -4.53 26.27
C LYS A 69 -3.47 -4.73 27.29
N GLY A 70 -4.71 -4.91 26.83
CA GLY A 70 -5.83 -5.19 27.71
C GLY A 70 -5.65 -6.49 28.49
N VAL A 71 -5.21 -7.56 27.82
CA VAL A 71 -4.91 -8.86 28.45
C VAL A 71 -3.76 -8.72 29.45
N LEU A 72 -2.70 -7.99 29.09
CA LEU A 72 -1.56 -7.76 29.99
C LEU A 72 -1.97 -6.99 31.26
N SER A 73 -2.77 -5.92 31.13
CA SER A 73 -3.25 -5.17 32.30
C SER A 73 -4.15 -5.99 33.22
N ILE A 74 -4.97 -6.90 32.66
CA ILE A 74 -5.76 -7.84 33.47
C ILE A 74 -4.82 -8.81 34.23
N TYR A 75 -3.78 -9.31 33.57
CA TYR A 75 -2.79 -10.19 34.19
C TYR A 75 -2.00 -9.49 35.32
N GLU A 76 -1.67 -8.20 35.14
CA GLU A 76 -1.02 -7.37 36.17
C GLU A 76 -1.93 -7.07 37.38
N GLY A 77 -3.22 -7.41 37.31
CA GLY A 77 -4.18 -7.19 38.39
C GLY A 77 -4.73 -5.77 38.44
N ASP A 78 -4.65 -5.01 37.33
CA ASP A 78 -5.28 -3.70 37.25
C ASP A 78 -6.79 -3.80 37.46
N VAL A 79 -7.33 -2.84 38.20
CA VAL A 79 -8.77 -2.72 38.41
C VAL A 79 -9.52 -2.43 37.10
N PRO A 80 -10.68 -3.07 36.83
CA PRO A 80 -11.35 -3.03 35.52
C PRO A 80 -11.64 -1.61 34.98
N TRP A 81 -11.95 -0.65 35.86
CA TRP A 81 -12.22 0.73 35.44
C TRP A 81 -10.95 1.45 34.97
N LEU A 82 -9.78 1.10 35.55
CA LEU A 82 -8.49 1.67 35.17
C LEU A 82 -8.02 1.08 33.83
N VAL A 83 -8.22 -0.22 33.62
CA VAL A 83 -7.99 -0.87 32.31
C VAL A 83 -8.84 -0.20 31.24
N SER A 84 -10.14 0.00 31.50
CA SER A 84 -11.03 0.72 30.57
C SER A 84 -10.53 2.13 30.25
N LYS A 85 -10.01 2.86 31.24
CA LYS A 85 -9.44 4.21 31.04
C LYS A 85 -8.16 4.20 30.22
N LYS A 86 -7.27 3.22 30.43
CA LYS A 86 -6.04 3.03 29.65
C LYS A 86 -6.38 2.70 28.19
N LEU A 87 -7.31 1.79 27.97
CA LEU A 87 -7.77 1.37 26.63
C LEU A 87 -8.53 2.49 25.90
N GLU A 88 -9.33 3.29 26.61
CA GLU A 88 -9.95 4.51 26.07
C GLU A 88 -8.90 5.48 25.48
N GLY A 89 -7.67 5.50 26.03
CA GLY A 89 -6.54 6.29 25.52
C GLY A 89 -6.14 5.98 24.08
N TYR A 90 -6.26 4.72 23.66
CA TYR A 90 -5.84 4.24 22.34
C TYR A 90 -6.92 4.37 21.26
N LEU A 91 -8.18 4.63 21.65
CA LEU A 91 -9.27 4.87 20.71
C LEU A 91 -9.20 6.31 20.16
N SER A 92 -9.28 6.45 18.84
CA SER A 92 -9.39 7.76 18.18
C SER A 92 -10.63 8.53 18.71
N LEU A 93 -10.58 9.87 18.71
CA LEU A 93 -11.69 10.72 19.18
C LEU A 93 -13.03 10.42 18.49
N ALA A 94 -12.99 10.00 17.21
CA ALA A 94 -14.16 9.59 16.45
C ALA A 94 -14.76 8.27 16.99
N LEU A 95 -13.92 7.28 17.28
CA LEU A 95 -14.35 6.01 17.89
C LEU A 95 -14.84 6.21 19.33
N ARG A 96 -14.19 7.10 20.09
CA ARG A 96 -14.62 7.51 21.44
C ARG A 96 -16.03 8.11 21.46
N ARG A 97 -16.35 8.98 20.50
CA ARG A 97 -17.70 9.56 20.35
C ARG A 97 -18.75 8.50 20.03
N LYS A 98 -18.43 7.54 19.16
CA LYS A 98 -19.35 6.46 18.79
C LYS A 98 -19.58 5.47 19.94
N ALA A 99 -18.54 5.09 20.68
CA ALA A 99 -18.65 4.21 21.84
C ALA A 99 -19.46 4.84 22.99
N LYS A 100 -19.37 6.16 23.17
CA LYS A 100 -20.13 6.89 24.19
C LYS A 100 -21.61 7.09 23.82
N ALA A 101 -21.96 6.97 22.53
CA ALA A 101 -23.34 7.09 22.04
C ALA A 101 -24.14 5.76 22.14
N VAL A 102 -23.47 4.64 22.45
CA VAL A 102 -24.08 3.31 22.63
C VAL A 102 -24.36 2.99 24.11
N LYS A 103 -23.90 3.85 25.03
CA LYS A 103 -24.21 3.81 26.46
C LYS A 103 -25.37 4.74 26.79
#